data_AF-A0A8S3BVD1-F1
#
_entry.id   AF-A0A8S3BVD1-F1
#
_cell.length_a   1.000
_cell.length_b   1.000
_cell.length_c   1.000
_cell.angle_alpha   90.00
_cell.angle_beta   90.00
_cell.angle_gamma   90.00
#
_symmetry.space_group_name_H-M   'P 1'
#
loop_
_entity.id
_entity.type
_entity.pdbx_description
1 polymer ?
#
loop_
_entity_poly.entity_id
_entity_poly.type
_entity_poly.pdbx_seq_one_letter_code
_entity_poly.pdbx_strand_id
1 'polypeptide(L)'
;MINKAIRRYYQNWLRCDDDTCCAFRTRQTPLGILHKRHLCTSCSKSELITEYDDRQLNLQLRFLKQLFNIDAYKNSINRTKIEQVDAYFKTLSVDVTRSIHKNMTELQLHIDRIIQKSGYAEVCISNLFAQFYFNA
;
A
#
# COMPACT_ATOMS: atom_id res chain seq x y z
N MET A 1 2.23 9.90 8.45
CA MET A 1 1.19 9.04 7.84
C MET A 1 1.67 7.60 7.64
N ILE A 2 2.86 7.37 7.07
CA ILE A 2 3.42 6.03 6.82
C ILE A 2 3.45 5.15 8.08
N ASN A 3 4.03 5.63 9.18
CA ASN A 3 4.09 4.88 10.44
C ASN A 3 2.70 4.52 11.00
N LYS A 4 1.67 5.33 10.73
CA LYS A 4 0.29 5.04 11.14
C LYS A 4 -0.27 3.85 10.35
N ALA A 5 -0.04 3.81 9.03
CA ALA A 5 -0.45 2.70 8.18
C ALA A 5 0.28 1.39 8.55
N ILE A 6 1.61 1.47 8.78
CA ILE A 6 2.42 0.32 9.21
C ILE A 6 1.96 -0.19 10.57
N ARG A 7 1.78 0.69 11.56
CA ARG A 7 1.28 0.29 12.88
C ARG A 7 -0.10 -0.35 12.79
N ARG A 8 -1.01 0.18 11.95
CA ARG A 8 -2.34 -0.40 11.75
C ARG A 8 -2.26 -1.82 11.17
N TYR A 9 -1.37 -2.07 10.22
CA TYR A 9 -1.10 -3.40 9.67
C TYR A 9 -0.61 -4.37 10.75
N TYR A 10 0.43 -3.99 11.49
CA TYR A 10 0.99 -4.85 12.54
C TYR A 10 0.13 -4.96 13.82
N GLN A 11 -0.97 -4.21 13.93
CA GLN A 11 -1.97 -4.49 14.97
C GLN A 11 -2.70 -5.82 14.75
N ASN A 12 -2.70 -6.32 13.51
CA ASN A 12 -3.28 -7.59 13.07
C ASN A 12 -4.73 -7.78 13.56
N TRP A 13 -5.55 -6.74 13.36
CA TRP A 13 -6.97 -6.84 13.70
C TRP A 13 -7.67 -7.79 12.74
N LEU A 14 -8.39 -8.74 13.33
CA LEU A 14 -9.23 -9.73 12.68
C LEU A 14 -10.69 -9.41 12.99
N ARG A 15 -11.55 -9.56 11.99
CA ARG A 15 -13.00 -9.49 12.12
C ARG A 15 -13.66 -10.71 11.50
N CYS A 16 -14.85 -11.03 11.95
CA CYS A 16 -15.69 -12.04 11.30
C CYS A 16 -16.01 -11.63 9.85
N ASP A 17 -16.04 -12.59 8.92
CA ASP A 17 -16.44 -12.34 7.52
C ASP A 17 -17.94 -12.02 7.39
N ASP A 18 -18.76 -12.62 8.26
CA ASP A 18 -20.20 -12.36 8.36
C ASP A 18 -20.48 -11.27 9.41
N ASP A 19 -20.23 -10.01 9.04
CA ASP A 19 -20.50 -8.84 9.88
C ASP A 19 -22.00 -8.68 10.21
N THR A 20 -22.89 -9.19 9.35
CA THR A 20 -24.34 -9.08 9.53
C THR A 20 -24.85 -9.92 10.70
N CYS A 21 -24.34 -11.14 10.85
CA CYS A 21 -24.74 -12.04 11.94
C CYS A 21 -23.77 -11.99 13.13
N CYS A 22 -22.53 -11.54 12.94
CA CYS A 22 -21.49 -11.58 13.96
C CYS A 22 -20.49 -10.43 13.81
N ALA A 23 -20.58 -9.41 14.66
CA ALA A 23 -19.62 -8.29 14.71
C ALA A 23 -18.36 -8.61 15.54
N PHE A 24 -17.93 -9.87 15.60
CA PHE A 24 -16.79 -10.27 16.42
C PHE A 24 -15.48 -9.74 15.85
N ARG A 25 -14.64 -9.19 16.73
CA ARG A 25 -13.38 -8.54 16.40
C ARG A 25 -12.32 -8.86 17.43
N THR A 26 -11.13 -9.26 16.99
CA THR A 26 -10.05 -9.68 17.88
C THR A 26 -8.67 -9.36 17.30
N ARG A 27 -7.66 -9.32 18.16
CA ARG A 27 -6.24 -9.30 17.78
C ARG A 27 -5.55 -10.65 18.01
N GLN A 28 -6.22 -11.55 18.72
CA GLN A 28 -5.70 -12.88 19.00
C GLN A 28 -5.99 -13.77 17.80
N THR A 29 -4.97 -14.46 17.32
CA THR A 29 -5.08 -15.44 16.25
C THR A 29 -5.58 -16.77 16.82
N PRO A 30 -6.80 -17.23 16.48
CA PRO A 30 -7.31 -18.50 16.97
C PRO A 30 -6.57 -19.70 16.37
N LEU A 31 -6.52 -20.81 17.12
CA LEU A 31 -5.94 -22.07 16.62
C LEU A 31 -6.86 -22.81 15.64
N GLY A 32 -8.18 -22.61 15.74
CA GLY A 32 -9.15 -23.23 14.85
C GLY A 32 -9.03 -22.69 13.43
N ILE A 33 -9.08 -23.58 12.44
CA ILE A 33 -8.98 -23.24 11.01
C ILE A 33 -10.26 -23.71 10.31
N LEU A 34 -10.80 -22.87 9.43
CA LEU A 34 -11.86 -23.17 8.50
C LEU A 34 -11.36 -22.82 7.09
N HIS A 35 -11.46 -23.77 6.16
CA HIS A 35 -10.82 -23.77 4.84
C HIS A 35 -9.31 -23.41 4.87
N LYS A 36 -8.99 -22.11 4.78
CA LYS A 36 -7.62 -21.57 4.77
C LYS A 36 -7.42 -20.39 5.74
N ARG A 37 -8.44 -20.07 6.53
CA ARG A 37 -8.45 -18.92 7.46
C ARG A 37 -8.86 -19.38 8.86
N HIS A 38 -8.68 -18.51 9.85
CA HIS A 38 -9.01 -18.85 11.23
C HIS A 38 -10.52 -18.91 11.43
N LEU A 39 -11.01 -19.92 12.15
CA LEU A 39 -12.41 -20.03 12.53
C LEU A 39 -12.77 -18.92 13.54
N CYS A 40 -13.90 -18.26 13.33
CA CYS A 40 -14.42 -17.27 14.28
C CYS A 40 -14.82 -17.95 15.59
N THR A 41 -14.20 -17.54 16.70
CA THR A 41 -14.44 -18.13 18.03
C THR A 41 -15.79 -17.74 18.65
N SER A 42 -16.48 -16.74 18.09
CA SER A 42 -17.78 -16.28 18.58
C SER A 42 -18.93 -17.07 17.94
N CYS A 43 -19.02 -17.09 16.61
CA CYS A 43 -20.12 -17.78 15.92
C CYS A 43 -19.79 -19.24 15.57
N SER A 44 -18.51 -19.64 15.56
CA SER A 44 -18.03 -20.97 15.14
C SER A 44 -18.53 -21.44 13.77
N LYS A 45 -18.94 -20.51 12.90
CA LYS A 45 -19.54 -20.79 11.59
C LYS A 45 -18.79 -20.16 10.41
N SER A 46 -18.20 -18.99 10.63
CA SER A 46 -17.52 -18.21 9.60
C SER A 46 -16.03 -18.07 9.89
N GLU A 47 -15.30 -17.58 8.90
CA GLU A 47 -13.88 -17.29 8.99
C GLU A 47 -13.62 -15.89 9.55
N LEU A 48 -12.42 -15.70 10.10
CA LEU A 48 -11.87 -14.41 10.42
C LEU A 48 -11.06 -13.88 9.23
N ILE A 49 -11.25 -12.60 8.93
CA ILE A 49 -10.54 -11.86 7.91
C ILE A 49 -9.76 -10.72 8.55
N THR A 50 -8.61 -10.38 7.98
CA THR A 50 -7.82 -9.21 8.40
C THR A 50 -8.56 -7.93 8.02
N GLU A 51 -8.71 -7.02 8.98
CA GLU A 51 -9.32 -5.70 8.73
C GLU A 51 -8.45 -4.79 7.89
N TYR A 52 -7.13 -4.97 7.98
CA TYR A 52 -6.15 -4.21 7.23
C TYR A 52 -5.12 -5.14 6.61
N ASP A 53 -5.35 -5.47 5.35
CA ASP A 53 -4.57 -6.47 4.62
C ASP A 53 -3.26 -5.90 4.05
N ASP A 54 -2.34 -6.79 3.72
CA ASP A 54 -1.03 -6.47 3.16
C ASP A 54 -1.14 -5.69 1.83
N ARG A 55 -2.13 -6.03 0.99
CA ARG A 55 -2.49 -5.33 -0.24
C ARG A 55 -2.91 -3.89 0.04
N GLN A 56 -3.68 -3.66 1.10
CA GLN A 56 -4.14 -2.32 1.48
C GLN A 56 -2.98 -1.46 2.00
N LEU A 57 -2.04 -2.04 2.75
CA LEU A 57 -0.81 -1.35 3.14
C LEU A 57 0.02 -0.98 1.91
N ASN A 58 0.26 -1.92 1.01
CA ASN A 58 1.04 -1.70 -0.20
C ASN A 58 0.40 -0.61 -1.09
N LEU A 59 -0.92 -0.66 -1.28
CA LEU A 59 -1.66 0.36 -2.01
C LEU A 59 -1.50 1.74 -1.37
N GLN A 60 -1.60 1.84 -0.03
CA GLN A 60 -1.43 3.10 0.69
C GLN A 60 -0.02 3.67 0.52
N LEU A 61 1.02 2.83 0.58
CA LEU A 61 2.41 3.27 0.39
C LEU A 61 2.65 3.75 -1.04
N ARG A 62 2.14 3.01 -2.05
CA ARG A 62 2.25 3.40 -3.46
C ARG A 62 1.50 4.68 -3.79
N PHE A 63 0.32 4.87 -3.18
CA PHE A 63 -0.42 6.12 -3.28
C PHE A 63 0.42 7.30 -2.76
N LEU A 64 1.01 7.17 -1.57
CA LEU A 64 1.89 8.21 -1.01
C LEU A 64 3.12 8.46 -1.90
N LYS A 65 3.73 7.41 -2.46
CA LYS A 65 4.84 7.55 -3.42
C LYS A 65 4.42 8.39 -4.63
N GLN A 66 3.27 8.08 -5.21
CA GLN A 66 2.76 8.77 -6.39
C GLN A 66 2.46 10.24 -6.12
N LEU A 67 2.00 10.57 -4.91
CA LEU A 67 1.72 11.96 -4.51
C LEU A 67 2.95 12.87 -4.60
N PHE A 68 4.15 12.33 -4.39
CA PHE A 68 5.40 13.08 -4.43
C PHE A 68 6.16 12.96 -5.76
N ASN A 69 5.63 12.21 -6.73
CA ASN A 69 6.26 12.02 -8.03
C ASN A 69 5.86 13.15 -8.99
N ILE A 70 6.60 14.26 -8.93
CA ILE A 70 6.38 15.45 -9.77
C ILE A 70 6.51 15.11 -11.25
N ASP A 71 7.49 14.30 -11.63
CA ASP A 71 7.76 14.00 -13.04
C ASP A 71 6.64 13.16 -13.67
N ALA A 72 6.14 12.16 -12.94
CA ALA A 72 4.97 11.41 -13.38
C ALA A 72 3.73 12.31 -13.51
N TYR A 73 3.55 13.27 -12.59
CA TYR A 73 2.45 14.22 -12.68
C TYR A 73 2.58 15.11 -13.93
N LYS A 74 3.75 15.71 -14.18
CA LYS A 74 4.02 16.52 -15.38
C LYS A 74 3.73 15.76 -16.68
N ASN A 75 4.12 14.48 -16.73
CA ASN A 75 3.92 13.64 -17.90
C ASN A 75 2.46 13.19 -18.09
N SER A 76 1.65 13.21 -17.03
CA SER A 76 0.24 12.74 -17.04
C SER A 76 -0.80 13.82 -17.35
N ILE A 77 -0.42 15.11 -17.29
CA ILE A 77 -1.35 16.22 -17.51
C ILE A 77 -1.39 16.58 -18.99
N ASN A 78 -2.60 16.75 -19.55
CA ASN A 78 -2.78 17.34 -20.88
C ASN A 78 -2.17 18.74 -20.94
N ARG A 79 -1.32 19.03 -21.93
CA ARG A 79 -0.59 20.30 -22.10
C ARG A 79 -1.45 21.56 -21.93
N THR A 80 -2.74 21.51 -22.29
CA THR A 80 -3.69 22.62 -22.16
C THR A 80 -4.02 23.01 -20.71
N LYS A 81 -3.89 22.11 -19.73
CA LYS A 81 -4.02 22.43 -18.29
C LYS A 81 -2.73 22.97 -17.68
N ILE A 82 -1.59 22.71 -18.33
CA ILE A 82 -0.27 23.15 -17.87
C ILE A 82 -0.13 24.66 -18.03
N GLU A 83 -0.63 25.25 -19.11
CA GLU A 83 -0.47 26.70 -19.41
C GLU A 83 -1.03 27.63 -18.31
N GLN A 84 -2.14 27.26 -17.65
CA GLN A 84 -2.72 28.04 -16.54
C GLN A 84 -1.90 27.91 -15.24
N VAL A 85 -1.27 26.76 -15.02
CA VAL A 85 -0.46 26.46 -13.83
C VAL A 85 0.97 26.98 -13.99
N ASP A 86 1.52 26.91 -15.20
CA ASP A 86 2.87 27.34 -15.55
C ASP A 86 3.05 28.86 -15.41
N ALA A 87 1.97 29.64 -15.61
CA ALA A 87 1.94 31.08 -15.33
C ALA A 87 2.13 31.41 -13.83
N TYR A 88 1.59 30.58 -12.94
CA TYR A 88 1.74 30.71 -11.48
C TYR A 88 3.10 30.20 -10.97
N PHE A 89 3.68 29.20 -11.63
CA PHE A 89 5.01 28.69 -11.27
C PHE A 89 6.16 29.54 -11.84
N LYS A 90 5.96 30.24 -12.96
CA LYS A 90 6.94 31.22 -13.50
C LYS A 90 7.19 32.41 -12.56
N THR A 91 6.30 32.65 -11.60
CA THR A 91 6.44 33.70 -10.58
C THR A 91 7.35 33.29 -9.40
N LEU A 92 7.64 31.99 -9.25
CA LEU A 92 8.56 31.47 -8.23
C LEU A 92 10.00 31.51 -8.73
N SER A 93 10.94 31.85 -7.86
CA SER A 93 12.36 31.82 -8.23
C SER A 93 12.80 30.39 -8.59
N VAL A 94 13.72 30.28 -9.54
CA VAL A 94 14.27 29.00 -10.02
C VAL A 94 14.82 28.16 -8.86
N ASP A 95 15.40 28.81 -7.86
CA ASP A 95 15.95 28.15 -6.68
C ASP A 95 14.88 27.55 -5.77
N VAL A 96 13.72 28.21 -5.63
CA VAL A 96 12.58 27.65 -4.87
C VAL A 96 12.02 26.43 -5.57
N THR A 97 11.81 26.50 -6.89
CA THR A 97 11.33 25.35 -7.68
C THR A 97 12.29 24.17 -7.61
N ARG A 98 13.60 24.42 -7.67
CA ARG A 98 14.65 23.39 -7.50
C ARG A 98 14.60 22.76 -6.10
N SER A 99 14.44 23.58 -5.06
CA SER A 99 14.35 23.12 -3.67
C SER A 99 13.13 22.23 -3.44
N ILE A 100 11.96 22.65 -3.93
CA ILE A 100 10.72 21.86 -3.85
C ILE A 100 10.91 20.51 -4.54
N HIS A 101 11.46 20.53 -5.76
CA HIS A 101 11.71 19.29 -6.50
C HIS A 101 12.59 18.33 -5.71
N LYS A 102 13.71 18.82 -5.19
CA LYS A 102 14.64 18.03 -4.36
C LYS A 102 13.94 17.41 -3.14
N ASN A 103 13.16 18.20 -2.40
CA ASN A 103 12.45 17.73 -1.22
C ASN A 103 11.41 16.64 -1.56
N MET A 104 10.67 16.82 -2.67
CA MET A 104 9.70 15.82 -3.12
C MET A 104 10.38 14.51 -3.55
N THR A 105 11.51 14.60 -4.26
CA THR A 105 12.33 13.42 -4.60
C THR A 105 12.85 12.71 -3.35
N GLU A 106 13.30 13.45 -2.34
CA GLU A 106 13.77 12.86 -1.07
C GLU A 106 12.65 12.12 -0.32
N LEU A 107 11.46 12.70 -0.27
CA LEU A 107 10.27 12.06 0.31
C LEU A 107 9.88 10.78 -0.46
N GLN A 108 9.95 10.81 -1.80
CA GLN A 108 9.72 9.65 -2.63
C GLN A 108 10.73 8.53 -2.31
N LEU A 109 12.03 8.86 -2.22
CA LEU A 109 13.09 7.91 -1.88
C LEU A 109 12.93 7.32 -0.47
N HIS A 110 12.39 8.09 0.48
CA HIS A 110 12.08 7.57 1.80
C HIS A 110 10.98 6.50 1.74
N ILE A 111 9.93 6.72 0.94
CA ILE A 111 8.85 5.75 0.75
C ILE A 111 9.37 4.51 0.00
N ASP A 112 10.21 4.69 -1.01
CA ASP A 112 10.81 3.58 -1.76
C ASP A 112 11.62 2.65 -0.86
N ARG A 113 12.44 3.20 0.05
CA ARG A 113 13.17 2.42 1.05
C ARG A 113 12.25 1.60 1.98
N ILE A 114 11.03 2.05 2.21
CA ILE A 114 10.04 1.32 3.02
C ILE A 114 9.36 0.24 2.19
N ILE A 115 8.98 0.54 0.95
CA ILE A 115 8.39 -0.44 0.03
C ILE A 115 9.36 -1.58 -0.25
N GLN A 116 10.66 -1.31 -0.41
CA GLN A 116 11.69 -2.33 -0.63
C GLN A 116 11.79 -3.35 0.50
N LYS A 117 11.36 -3.01 1.71
CA LYS A 117 11.31 -3.93 2.87
C LYS A 117 10.01 -4.73 2.95
N SER A 118 9.03 -4.43 2.10
CA SER A 118 7.73 -5.10 2.10
C SER A 118 7.75 -6.38 1.24
N GLY A 119 6.86 -7.32 1.52
CA GLY A 119 6.73 -8.57 0.73
C GLY A 119 6.29 -8.37 -0.73
N TYR A 120 5.91 -7.14 -1.12
CA TYR A 120 5.54 -6.77 -2.48
C TYR A 120 6.65 -6.00 -3.22
N ALA A 121 7.85 -5.92 -2.66
CA ALA A 121 8.99 -5.26 -3.30
C ALA A 121 9.45 -6.03 -4.54
N GLU A 122 9.53 -7.35 -4.42
CA GLU A 122 10.12 -8.24 -5.39
C GLU A 122 9.20 -9.42 -5.64
N VAL A 123 9.13 -9.84 -6.90
CA VAL A 123 8.47 -11.09 -7.29
C VAL A 123 9.54 -11.99 -7.89
N CYS A 124 9.83 -13.09 -7.21
CA CYS A 124 10.78 -14.07 -7.70
C CYS A 124 10.13 -14.88 -8.83
N ILE A 125 10.37 -14.45 -10.07
CA ILE A 125 9.80 -15.05 -11.28
C ILE A 125 10.15 -16.54 -11.38
N SER A 126 11.38 -16.93 -11.03
CA SER A 126 11.79 -18.34 -11.03
C SER A 126 10.94 -19.20 -10.10
N ASN A 127 10.62 -18.71 -8.89
CA ASN A 127 9.74 -19.43 -7.96
C ASN A 127 8.30 -19.47 -8.46
N LEU A 128 7.82 -18.39 -9.07
CA LEU A 128 6.47 -18.32 -9.65
C LEU A 128 6.28 -19.36 -10.75
N PHE A 129 7.30 -19.56 -11.60
CA PHE A 129 7.25 -20.50 -12.71
C PHE A 129 7.88 -21.86 -12.41
N ALA A 130 8.35 -22.11 -11.19
CA ALA A 130 9.04 -23.35 -10.82
C ALA A 130 8.20 -24.60 -11.16
N GLN A 131 6.89 -24.56 -10.89
CA GLN A 131 5.99 -25.69 -11.20
C GLN A 131 5.88 -26.02 -12.69
N PHE A 132 6.16 -25.07 -13.60
CA PHE A 132 6.16 -25.33 -15.04
C PHE A 132 7.44 -26.05 -15.50
N TYR A 133 8.54 -25.93 -14.76
CA TYR A 133 9.82 -26.57 -15.11
C TYR A 133 9.99 -27.98 -14.55
N PHE A 134 9.30 -28.34 -13.46
CA PHE A 134 9.42 -29.66 -12.81
C PHE A 134 8.41 -30.71 -13.31
N ASN A 135 7.48 -30.34 -14.19
CA ASN A 135 6.49 -31.25 -14.79
C ASN A 135 6.73 -31.46 -16.31
N ALA A 136 7.95 -31.20 -16.80
CA ALA A 136 8.38 -31.41 -18.18
C ALA A 136 9.37 -32.59 -18.26
#